data_AF-T2IPE5-F1
#
_entry.id   AF-T2IPE5-F1
#
_cell.length_a   1.000
_cell.length_b   1.000
_cell.length_c   1.000
_cell.angle_alpha   90.00
_cell.angle_beta   90.00
_cell.angle_gamma   90.00
#
_symmetry.space_group_name_H-M   'P 1'
#
loop_
_entity.id
_entity.type
_entity.pdbx_description
1 polymer ?
#
loop_
_entity_poly.entity_id
_entity_poly.type
_entity_poly.pdbx_seq_one_letter_code
_entity_poly.pdbx_strand_id
1 'polypeptide(L)'
;MQLNNGSAVEVLNQDALYRSEAVIQETTTQFLKLLWEWSARLPGSQQNDPGFTFNLNDQQKTIPSSVYYASQLTGGGIGNQLVIESLKIIPHSVFEGRAESSIEIEFLGSPRVTGQGLYEIDAIATVVVREVGYLDQRTQLKKTFTWQAVEPYVPLLPLDNPSSMRQLIAQLRASGLQLVDVKPFNP
;
A
#
# COMPACT_ATOMS: atom_id res chain seq x y z
N MET A 1 44.02 29.09 8.78
CA MET A 1 44.10 28.71 7.36
C MET A 1 42.80 29.08 6.68
N GLN A 2 42.90 29.69 5.51
CA GLN A 2 41.81 30.21 4.69
C GLN A 2 41.23 29.11 3.80
N LEU A 3 39.93 29.18 3.55
CA LEU A 3 39.08 28.21 2.82
C LEU A 3 39.48 28.07 1.35
N ASN A 4 39.46 26.85 0.80
CA ASN A 4 39.49 26.59 -0.65
C ASN A 4 38.87 25.23 -1.00
N ASN A 5 37.56 25.12 -0.79
CA ASN A 5 36.64 24.29 -1.58
C ASN A 5 35.24 24.59 -1.04
N GLY A 6 34.49 25.42 -1.78
CA GLY A 6 33.10 25.78 -1.52
C GLY A 6 32.11 24.62 -1.61
N SER A 7 32.54 23.40 -1.30
CA SER A 7 31.67 22.31 -0.95
C SER A 7 31.34 22.51 0.52
N ALA A 8 30.37 23.37 0.79
CA ALA A 8 29.56 23.19 1.99
C ALA A 8 29.13 21.73 1.94
N VAL A 9 29.73 20.90 2.79
CA VAL A 9 29.14 19.62 3.14
C VAL A 9 27.91 20.03 3.92
N GLU A 10 26.85 20.38 3.18
CA GLU A 10 25.49 20.22 3.64
C GLU A 10 25.37 18.72 3.93
N VAL A 11 25.85 18.33 5.11
CA VAL A 11 25.17 17.32 5.89
C VAL A 11 23.79 17.94 6.12
N LEU A 12 22.93 17.86 5.11
CA LEU A 12 21.51 17.94 5.28
C LEU A 12 21.25 16.90 6.34
N ASN A 13 21.03 17.36 7.57
CA ASN A 13 20.11 16.72 8.48
C ASN A 13 18.84 16.52 7.65
N GLN A 14 18.74 15.43 6.90
CA GLN A 14 17.46 14.99 6.40
C GLN A 14 16.67 14.77 7.67
N ASP A 15 15.74 15.68 7.92
CA ASP A 15 14.75 15.59 8.98
C ASP A 15 14.28 14.15 9.05
N ALA A 16 14.24 13.53 10.24
CA ALA A 16 13.83 12.14 10.40
C ALA A 16 12.46 11.85 9.76
N LEU A 17 11.67 12.91 9.57
CA LEU A 17 10.35 12.88 8.95
C LEU A 17 10.35 13.18 7.45
N TYR A 18 11.50 13.49 6.85
CA TYR A 18 11.60 13.73 5.41
C TYR A 18 11.46 12.44 4.61
N ARG A 19 10.61 12.45 3.59
CA ARG A 19 10.51 11.40 2.56
C ARG A 19 10.57 12.04 1.18
N SER A 20 11.34 11.43 0.28
CA SER A 20 11.45 11.89 -1.09
C SER A 20 10.17 11.59 -1.87
N GLU A 21 9.93 12.37 -2.93
CA GLU A 21 8.79 12.17 -3.83
C GLU A 21 8.71 10.74 -4.35
N ALA A 22 9.85 10.18 -4.80
CA ALA A 22 9.93 8.81 -5.29
C ALA A 22 9.50 7.77 -4.25
N VAL A 23 9.87 7.96 -2.97
CA VAL A 23 9.47 7.03 -1.90
C VAL A 23 7.96 7.09 -1.66
N ILE A 24 7.36 8.27 -1.68
CA ILE A 24 5.92 8.45 -1.45
C ILE A 24 5.11 7.89 -2.63
N GLN A 25 5.56 8.14 -3.86
CA GLN A 25 4.92 7.62 -5.08
C GLN A 25 5.00 6.09 -5.16
N GLU A 26 6.18 5.51 -4.87
CA GLU A 26 6.36 4.06 -4.85
C GLU A 26 5.51 3.42 -3.74
N THR A 27 5.51 3.99 -2.54
CA THR A 27 4.69 3.48 -1.42
C THR A 27 3.20 3.53 -1.76
N THR A 28 2.73 4.60 -2.39
CA THR A 28 1.33 4.73 -2.82
C THR A 28 0.99 3.72 -3.90
N THR A 29 1.88 3.52 -4.87
CA THR A 29 1.72 2.53 -5.94
C THR A 29 1.62 1.12 -5.37
N GLN A 30 2.54 0.74 -4.48
CA GLN A 30 2.55 -0.58 -3.86
C GLN A 30 1.32 -0.78 -2.96
N PHE A 31 0.93 0.22 -2.18
CA PHE A 31 -0.29 0.17 -1.38
C PHE A 31 -1.53 -0.08 -2.25
N LEU A 32 -1.67 0.65 -3.36
CA LEU A 32 -2.79 0.49 -4.29
C LEU A 32 -2.80 -0.89 -4.94
N LYS A 33 -1.64 -1.40 -5.38
CA LYS A 33 -1.54 -2.74 -5.95
C LYS A 33 -1.89 -3.82 -4.93
N LEU A 34 -1.39 -3.72 -3.71
CA LEU A 34 -1.74 -4.66 -2.64
C LEU A 34 -3.23 -4.64 -2.31
N LEU A 35 -3.84 -3.46 -2.34
CA LEU A 35 -5.25 -3.29 -2.03
C LEU A 35 -6.17 -3.76 -3.16
N TRP A 36 -5.76 -3.65 -4.43
CA TRP A 36 -6.65 -3.79 -5.58
C TRP A 36 -6.25 -4.83 -6.63
N GLU A 37 -5.07 -5.44 -6.55
CA GLU A 37 -4.66 -6.57 -7.40
C GLU A 37 -4.83 -7.87 -6.61
N TRP A 38 -5.93 -8.58 -6.87
CA TRP A 38 -6.27 -9.85 -6.22
C TRP A 38 -6.26 -10.97 -7.25
N SER A 39 -5.81 -12.15 -6.81
CA SER A 39 -5.94 -13.38 -7.57
C SER A 39 -5.91 -14.56 -6.61
N ALA A 40 -6.05 -15.79 -7.11
CA ALA A 40 -5.82 -17.00 -6.33
C ALA A 40 -4.33 -17.25 -6.00
N ARG A 41 -3.42 -16.32 -6.32
CA ARG A 41 -1.96 -16.44 -6.11
C ARG A 41 -1.45 -15.35 -5.18
N LEU A 42 -0.43 -15.70 -4.40
CA LEU A 42 0.28 -14.73 -3.58
C LEU A 42 0.98 -13.67 -4.45
N PRO A 43 1.01 -12.40 -4.04
CA PRO A 43 1.71 -11.35 -4.78
C PRO A 43 3.18 -11.73 -5.07
N GLY A 44 3.59 -11.60 -6.33
CA GLY A 44 4.96 -11.91 -6.76
C GLY A 44 5.34 -13.39 -6.71
N SER A 45 4.37 -14.30 -6.58
CA SER A 45 4.60 -15.74 -6.43
C SER A 45 3.64 -16.57 -7.30
N GLN A 46 4.06 -17.80 -7.61
CA GLN A 46 3.19 -18.81 -8.23
C GLN A 46 2.46 -19.65 -7.17
N GLN A 47 2.69 -19.40 -5.88
CA GLN A 47 2.00 -20.11 -4.81
C GLN A 47 0.54 -19.66 -4.70
N ASN A 48 -0.36 -20.59 -4.37
CA ASN A 48 -1.75 -20.25 -4.08
C ASN A 48 -1.83 -19.30 -2.88
N ASP A 49 -2.72 -18.32 -2.94
CA ASP A 49 -3.05 -17.47 -1.80
C ASP A 49 -4.13 -18.15 -0.95
N PRO A 50 -3.83 -18.62 0.27
CA PRO A 50 -4.84 -19.15 1.18
C PRO A 50 -5.77 -18.05 1.74
N GLY A 51 -5.42 -16.78 1.51
CA GLY A 51 -6.03 -15.62 2.14
C GLY A 51 -5.59 -15.44 3.59
N PHE A 52 -5.93 -14.27 4.12
CA PHE A 52 -5.86 -13.98 5.54
C PHE A 52 -7.24 -14.18 6.17
N THR A 53 -7.32 -15.09 7.14
CA THR A 53 -8.55 -15.48 7.82
C THR A 53 -8.64 -14.85 9.21
N PHE A 54 -9.80 -14.30 9.56
CA PHE A 54 -10.07 -13.67 10.85
C PHE A 54 -11.54 -13.84 11.27
N ASN A 55 -11.83 -13.62 12.55
CA ASN A 55 -13.20 -13.66 13.06
C ASN A 55 -13.80 -12.25 13.11
N LEU A 56 -15.01 -12.10 12.56
CA LEU A 56 -15.82 -10.88 12.65
C LEU A 56 -17.25 -11.29 13.02
N ASN A 57 -17.74 -10.84 14.18
CA ASN A 57 -19.07 -11.20 14.71
C ASN A 57 -19.30 -12.72 14.76
N ASP A 58 -18.36 -13.46 15.35
CA ASP A 58 -18.35 -14.93 15.47
C ASP A 58 -18.39 -15.71 14.13
N GLN A 59 -18.18 -15.02 13.02
CA GLN A 59 -18.06 -15.64 11.70
C GLN A 59 -16.62 -15.53 11.19
N GLN A 60 -16.12 -16.64 10.68
CA GLN A 60 -14.84 -16.67 9.97
C GLN A 60 -15.01 -15.92 8.63
N LYS A 61 -14.10 -14.98 8.37
CA LYS A 61 -13.99 -14.21 7.13
C LYS A 61 -12.59 -14.36 6.56
N THR A 62 -12.48 -14.26 5.24
CA THR A 62 -11.20 -14.35 4.53
C THR A 62 -11.11 -13.21 3.52
N ILE A 63 -9.93 -12.58 3.46
CA ILE A 63 -9.55 -11.61 2.43
C ILE A 63 -8.27 -12.09 1.74
N PRO A 64 -7.95 -11.62 0.52
CA PRO A 64 -6.65 -11.87 -0.07
C PRO A 64 -5.52 -11.42 0.86
N SER A 65 -4.42 -12.18 0.90
CA SER A 65 -3.30 -11.86 1.78
C SER A 65 -2.73 -10.47 1.46
N SER A 66 -2.74 -10.07 0.18
CA SER A 66 -2.31 -8.74 -0.28
C SER A 66 -3.04 -7.61 0.43
N VAL A 67 -4.35 -7.71 0.59
CA VAL A 67 -5.20 -6.73 1.26
C VAL A 67 -4.87 -6.64 2.75
N TYR A 68 -4.59 -7.78 3.38
CA TYR A 68 -4.10 -7.78 4.76
C TYR A 68 -2.77 -7.03 4.86
N TYR A 69 -1.84 -7.21 3.91
CA TYR A 69 -0.58 -6.45 3.92
C TYR A 69 -0.77 -4.95 3.64
N ALA A 70 -1.70 -4.57 2.75
CA ALA A 70 -2.07 -3.18 2.57
C ALA A 70 -2.55 -2.55 3.90
N SER A 71 -3.32 -3.30 4.70
CA SER A 71 -3.76 -2.83 6.02
C SER A 71 -2.60 -2.57 7.00
N GLN A 72 -1.48 -3.29 6.87
CA GLN A 72 -0.29 -3.14 7.71
C GLN A 72 0.51 -1.86 7.43
N LEU A 73 0.16 -1.13 6.35
CA LEU A 73 0.69 0.20 6.02
C LEU A 73 -0.13 1.34 6.62
N THR A 74 -1.23 1.04 7.30
CA THR A 74 -2.15 2.07 7.80
C THR A 74 -1.94 2.35 9.28
N GLY A 75 -2.30 3.58 9.68
CA GLY A 75 -2.26 4.04 11.05
C GLY A 75 -3.58 3.95 11.77
N GLY A 76 -3.51 3.74 13.09
CA GLY A 76 -4.71 3.75 13.94
C GLY A 76 -5.74 2.69 13.53
N GLY A 77 -7.02 3.04 13.58
CA GLY A 77 -8.13 2.13 13.26
C GLY A 77 -8.39 1.90 11.76
N ILE A 78 -7.68 2.59 10.87
CA ILE A 78 -7.93 2.56 9.41
C ILE A 78 -7.73 1.15 8.84
N GLY A 79 -6.73 0.40 9.33
CA GLY A 79 -6.43 -0.94 8.81
C GLY A 79 -7.57 -1.92 9.00
N ASN A 80 -8.18 -1.92 10.18
CA ASN A 80 -9.34 -2.77 10.47
C ASN A 80 -10.53 -2.37 9.59
N GLN A 81 -10.78 -1.06 9.43
CA GLN A 81 -11.85 -0.58 8.57
C GLN A 81 -11.61 -0.97 7.11
N LEU A 82 -10.38 -0.82 6.61
CA LEU A 82 -9.98 -1.21 5.25
C LEU A 82 -10.23 -2.70 5.01
N VAL A 83 -9.84 -3.57 5.95
CA VAL A 83 -10.09 -5.01 5.85
C VAL A 83 -11.59 -5.32 5.81
N ILE A 84 -12.39 -4.66 6.68
CA ILE A 84 -13.84 -4.85 6.74
C ILE A 84 -14.53 -4.35 5.46
N GLU A 85 -14.15 -3.19 4.94
CA GLU A 85 -14.71 -2.66 3.68
C GLU A 85 -14.33 -3.52 2.48
N SER A 86 -13.13 -4.09 2.47
CA SER A 86 -12.66 -4.97 1.40
C SER A 86 -13.53 -6.22 1.25
N LEU A 87 -14.08 -6.76 2.35
CA LEU A 87 -15.01 -7.90 2.30
C LEU A 87 -16.26 -7.62 1.47
N LYS A 88 -16.66 -6.35 1.32
CA LYS A 88 -17.87 -5.98 0.56
C LYS A 88 -17.62 -5.95 -0.95
N ILE A 89 -16.36 -5.88 -1.37
CA ILE A 89 -15.96 -5.60 -2.74
C ILE A 89 -15.32 -6.82 -3.38
N ILE A 90 -14.60 -7.63 -2.60
CA ILE A 90 -13.85 -8.78 -3.10
C ILE A 90 -14.80 -9.99 -3.21
N PRO A 91 -15.02 -10.52 -4.42
CA PRO A 91 -15.90 -11.68 -4.58
C PRO A 91 -15.21 -12.95 -4.08
N HIS A 92 -15.98 -13.86 -3.49
CA HIS A 92 -15.46 -15.14 -2.97
C HIS A 92 -14.79 -16.00 -4.05
N SER A 93 -15.22 -15.86 -5.30
CA SER A 93 -14.67 -16.55 -6.47
C SER A 93 -13.18 -16.28 -6.72
N VAL A 94 -12.59 -15.24 -6.10
CA VAL A 94 -11.13 -15.02 -6.13
C VAL A 94 -10.37 -16.22 -5.55
N PHE A 95 -10.82 -16.76 -4.42
CA PHE A 95 -10.15 -17.90 -3.75
C PHE A 95 -10.34 -19.21 -4.50
N GLU A 96 -11.31 -19.27 -5.40
CA GLU A 96 -11.59 -20.41 -6.27
C GLU A 96 -10.85 -20.31 -7.62
N GLY A 97 -10.10 -19.22 -7.86
CA GLY A 97 -9.46 -18.95 -9.14
C GLY A 97 -10.44 -18.61 -10.26
N ARG A 98 -11.66 -18.20 -9.92
CA ARG A 98 -12.72 -17.82 -10.86
C ARG A 98 -12.95 -16.31 -10.94
N ALA A 99 -12.22 -15.54 -10.14
CA ALA A 99 -12.15 -14.09 -10.26
C ALA A 99 -10.73 -13.57 -10.01
N GLU A 100 -10.44 -12.41 -10.58
CA GLU A 100 -9.22 -11.65 -10.36
C GLU A 100 -9.51 -10.16 -10.52
N SER A 101 -8.57 -9.33 -10.06
CA SER A 101 -8.60 -7.90 -10.31
C SER A 101 -7.24 -7.36 -10.69
N SER A 102 -7.28 -6.26 -11.43
CA SER A 102 -6.11 -5.47 -11.80
C SER A 102 -6.39 -4.00 -11.55
N ILE A 103 -5.36 -3.23 -11.21
CA ILE A 103 -5.46 -1.77 -11.12
C ILE A 103 -4.59 -1.11 -12.20
N GLU A 104 -5.17 -0.15 -12.90
CA GLU A 104 -4.46 0.73 -13.82
C GLU A 104 -4.38 2.11 -13.18
N ILE A 105 -3.18 2.54 -12.77
CA ILE A 105 -2.98 3.88 -12.17
C ILE A 105 -2.75 4.87 -13.32
N GLU A 106 -3.75 5.67 -13.66
CA GLU A 106 -3.65 6.64 -14.77
C GLU A 106 -2.96 7.94 -14.35
N PHE A 107 -3.06 8.30 -13.07
CA PHE A 107 -2.43 9.50 -12.53
C PHE A 107 -1.95 9.26 -11.11
N LEU A 108 -0.74 9.71 -10.85
CA LEU A 108 -0.19 9.83 -9.51
C LEU A 108 0.49 11.20 -9.42
N GLY A 109 -0.01 12.06 -8.54
CA GLY A 109 0.45 13.43 -8.42
C GLY A 109 1.83 13.56 -7.77
N SER A 110 2.39 14.77 -7.79
CA SER A 110 3.52 15.11 -6.94
C SER A 110 3.05 15.30 -5.49
N PRO A 111 3.72 14.68 -4.50
CA PRO A 111 3.35 14.82 -3.10
C PRO A 111 3.45 16.26 -2.61
N ARG A 112 2.48 16.68 -1.79
CA ARG A 112 2.44 17.98 -1.13
C ARG A 112 2.68 17.80 0.36
N VAL A 113 3.60 18.59 0.92
CA VAL A 113 3.78 18.65 2.38
C VAL A 113 2.64 19.49 2.97
N THR A 114 1.80 18.88 3.80
CA THR A 114 0.63 19.54 4.41
C THR A 114 0.78 19.77 5.91
N GLY A 115 1.85 19.24 6.49
CA GLY A 115 2.21 19.39 7.89
C GLY A 115 3.55 18.73 8.18
N GLN A 116 3.99 18.76 9.43
CA GLN A 116 5.26 18.14 9.82
C GLN A 116 5.21 16.63 9.60
N GLY A 117 6.01 16.13 8.65
CA GLY A 117 6.01 14.72 8.25
C GLY A 117 4.72 14.24 7.58
N LEU A 118 3.84 15.13 7.12
CA LEU A 118 2.59 14.76 6.44
C LEU A 118 2.67 15.07 4.95
N TYR A 119 2.33 14.08 4.14
CA TYR A 119 2.42 14.12 2.69
C TYR A 119 1.07 13.74 2.06
N GLU A 120 0.49 14.64 1.29
CA GLU A 120 -0.70 14.34 0.47
C GLU A 120 -0.31 14.02 -0.96
N ILE A 121 -0.89 12.95 -1.52
CA ILE A 121 -0.72 12.57 -2.92
C ILE A 121 -2.05 12.18 -3.53
N ASP A 122 -2.35 12.73 -4.70
CA ASP A 122 -3.57 12.43 -5.43
C ASP A 122 -3.33 11.26 -6.38
N ALA A 123 -4.29 10.36 -6.49
CA ALA A 123 -4.27 9.27 -7.46
C ALA A 123 -5.61 9.16 -8.20
N ILE A 124 -5.51 8.91 -9.49
CA ILE A 124 -6.61 8.42 -10.32
C ILE A 124 -6.20 7.03 -10.81
N ALA A 125 -7.06 6.05 -10.58
CA ALA A 125 -6.85 4.69 -11.00
C ALA A 125 -8.16 4.02 -11.44
N THR A 126 -8.12 3.06 -12.35
CA THR A 126 -9.25 2.18 -12.68
C THR A 126 -8.98 0.78 -12.17
N VAL A 127 -9.87 0.29 -11.32
CA VAL A 127 -9.89 -1.12 -10.91
C VAL A 127 -10.77 -1.88 -11.89
N VAL A 128 -10.23 -2.97 -12.43
CA VAL A 128 -10.98 -3.91 -13.29
C VAL A 128 -11.11 -5.22 -12.55
N VAL A 129 -12.34 -5.67 -12.31
CA VAL A 129 -12.64 -6.98 -11.73
C VAL A 129 -13.17 -7.89 -12.83
N ARG A 130 -12.57 -9.07 -12.97
CA ARG A 130 -12.95 -10.09 -13.94
C ARG A 130 -13.42 -11.30 -13.18
N GLU A 131 -14.63 -11.76 -13.49
CA GLU A 131 -15.23 -12.94 -12.86
C GLU A 131 -15.88 -13.83 -13.93
N VAL A 132 -15.60 -15.14 -13.86
CA VAL A 132 -16.12 -16.11 -14.83
C VAL A 132 -17.65 -16.08 -14.85
N GLY A 133 -18.22 -15.80 -16.01
CA GLY A 133 -19.67 -15.72 -16.22
C GLY A 133 -20.28 -14.32 -16.05
N TYR A 134 -19.47 -13.31 -15.75
CA TYR A 134 -19.90 -11.91 -15.66
C TYR A 134 -19.12 -11.02 -16.63
N LEU A 135 -19.68 -9.84 -16.94
CA LEU A 135 -18.94 -8.80 -17.65
C LEU A 135 -17.91 -8.16 -16.72
N ASP A 136 -16.77 -7.77 -17.29
CA ASP A 136 -15.73 -7.00 -16.59
C ASP A 136 -16.35 -5.76 -15.91
N GLN A 137 -16.15 -5.66 -14.59
CA GLN A 137 -16.57 -4.49 -13.83
C GLN A 137 -15.41 -3.50 -13.75
N ARG A 138 -15.69 -2.22 -14.03
CA ARG A 138 -14.69 -1.15 -13.99
C ARG A 138 -15.11 -0.09 -13.00
N THR A 139 -14.24 0.18 -12.04
CA THR A 139 -14.47 1.17 -10.98
C THR A 139 -13.35 2.18 -10.99
N GLN A 140 -13.69 3.45 -11.23
CA GLN A 140 -12.72 4.53 -11.16
C GLN A 140 -12.55 5.01 -9.71
N LEU A 141 -11.29 5.09 -9.29
CA LEU A 141 -10.85 5.65 -8.02
C LEU A 141 -10.31 7.05 -8.28
N LYS A 142 -10.77 8.03 -7.51
CA LYS A 142 -10.20 9.38 -7.43
C LYS A 142 -10.02 9.72 -5.96
N LYS A 143 -8.80 9.59 -5.46
CA LYS A 143 -8.51 9.70 -4.03
C LYS A 143 -7.26 10.52 -3.76
N THR A 144 -7.28 11.27 -2.67
CA THR A 144 -6.08 11.85 -2.06
C THR A 144 -5.72 10.99 -0.86
N PHE A 145 -4.47 10.54 -0.82
CA PHE A 145 -3.89 9.75 0.27
C PHE A 145 -3.00 10.66 1.12
N THR A 146 -3.19 10.62 2.43
CA THR A 146 -2.34 11.34 3.39
C THR A 146 -1.44 10.34 4.09
N TRP A 147 -0.15 10.45 3.85
CA TRP A 147 0.89 9.64 4.48
C TRP A 147 1.58 10.42 5.59
N GLN A 148 1.79 9.76 6.72
CA GLN A 148 2.61 10.26 7.82
C GLN A 148 3.96 9.57 7.81
N ALA A 149 5.04 10.34 7.87
CA ALA A 149 6.37 9.83 8.11
C ALA A 149 6.49 9.35 9.56
N VAL A 150 6.94 8.10 9.70
CA VAL A 150 7.20 7.42 10.96
C VAL A 150 8.61 6.83 10.91
N GLU A 151 9.18 6.48 12.06
CA GLU A 151 10.50 5.83 12.09
C GLU A 151 10.49 4.57 11.19
N PRO A 152 11.41 4.46 10.21
CA PRO A 152 11.46 3.31 9.32
C PRO A 152 11.66 2.02 10.09
N TYR A 153 10.92 0.97 9.71
CA TYR A 153 11.09 -0.33 10.33
C TYR A 153 12.45 -0.94 9.97
N VAL A 154 13.21 -1.32 11.00
CA VAL A 154 14.42 -2.14 10.87
C VAL A 154 14.09 -3.56 11.34
N PRO A 155 14.16 -4.58 10.46
CA PRO A 155 13.94 -5.96 10.86
C PRO A 155 14.89 -6.39 11.99
N LEU A 156 14.33 -6.94 13.07
CA LEU A 156 15.12 -7.47 14.20
C LEU A 156 15.80 -8.80 13.88
N LEU A 157 15.24 -9.56 12.93
CA LEU A 157 15.77 -10.85 12.49
C LEU A 157 16.58 -10.66 11.20
N PRO A 158 17.69 -11.41 11.01
CA PRO A 158 18.44 -11.38 9.77
C PRO A 158 17.54 -11.61 8.54
N LEU A 159 17.81 -10.86 7.47
CA LEU A 159 17.17 -11.03 6.16
C LEU A 159 17.80 -12.16 5.36
N ASP A 160 18.38 -13.16 6.03
CA ASP A 160 18.89 -14.36 5.38
C ASP A 160 17.71 -15.27 5.03
N ASN A 161 17.41 -15.35 3.73
CA ASN A 161 16.32 -16.13 3.14
C ASN A 161 14.90 -15.90 3.75
N PRO A 162 14.42 -14.65 3.92
CA PRO A 162 13.06 -14.36 4.33
C PRO A 162 12.08 -14.86 3.27
N SER A 163 10.89 -15.29 3.71
CA SER A 163 9.78 -15.53 2.77
C SER A 163 9.50 -14.27 1.95
N SER A 164 9.01 -14.43 0.72
CA SER A 164 8.67 -13.29 -0.17
C SER A 164 7.77 -12.26 0.52
N MET A 165 6.90 -12.76 1.39
CA MET A 165 6.00 -11.97 2.23
C MET A 165 6.72 -11.13 3.29
N ARG A 166 7.72 -11.70 3.99
CA ARG A 166 8.54 -10.95 4.95
C ARG A 166 9.37 -9.88 4.25
N GLN A 167 9.88 -10.17 3.05
CA GLN A 167 10.60 -9.18 2.23
C GLN A 167 9.70 -8.01 1.87
N LEU A 168 8.48 -8.30 1.41
CA LEU A 168 7.50 -7.29 1.02
C LEU A 168 7.14 -6.38 2.20
N ILE A 169 6.78 -6.93 3.36
CA ILE A 169 6.47 -6.13 4.55
C ILE A 169 7.67 -5.28 4.99
N ALA A 170 8.88 -5.85 4.97
CA ALA A 170 10.09 -5.13 5.32
C ALA A 170 10.33 -3.95 4.35
N GLN A 171 10.20 -4.17 3.04
CA GLN A 171 10.37 -3.13 2.03
C GLN A 171 9.32 -2.02 2.17
N LEU A 172 8.06 -2.40 2.38
CA LEU A 172 6.95 -1.47 2.58
C LEU A 172 7.16 -0.60 3.82
N ARG A 173 7.57 -1.19 4.94
CA ARG A 173 7.78 -0.45 6.20
C ARG A 173 9.13 0.27 6.26
N ALA A 174 10.11 -0.12 5.44
CA ALA A 174 11.36 0.62 5.26
C ALA A 174 11.14 1.99 4.60
N SER A 175 10.00 2.21 3.92
CA SER A 175 9.59 3.53 3.47
C SER A 175 9.43 4.53 4.62
N GLY A 176 9.18 4.04 5.85
CA GLY A 176 8.86 4.87 7.00
C GLY A 176 7.65 5.77 6.76
N LEU A 177 6.66 5.29 6.00
CA LEU A 177 5.39 5.96 5.74
C LEU A 177 4.24 5.10 6.26
N GLN A 178 3.23 5.77 6.79
CA GLN A 178 2.00 5.16 7.29
C GLN A 178 0.80 5.96 6.78
N LEU A 179 -0.20 5.28 6.20
CA LEU A 179 -1.41 5.94 5.71
C LEU A 179 -2.28 6.36 6.89
N VAL A 180 -2.62 7.64 6.96
CA VAL A 180 -3.40 8.22 8.08
C VAL A 180 -4.73 8.84 7.65
N ASP A 181 -4.94 9.09 6.36
CA ASP A 181 -6.22 9.54 5.84
C ASP A 181 -6.37 9.22 4.34
N VAL A 182 -7.62 9.05 3.90
CA VAL A 182 -8.00 8.89 2.49
C VAL A 182 -9.28 9.66 2.22
N LYS A 183 -9.23 10.66 1.36
CA LYS A 183 -10.36 11.51 1.00
C LYS A 183 -10.65 11.50 -0.51
N PRO A 184 -11.87 11.84 -0.95
CA PRO A 184 -12.14 12.04 -2.38
C PRO A 184 -11.22 13.08 -3.00
N PHE A 185 -10.70 12.79 -4.19
CA PHE A 185 -9.99 13.76 -5.02
C PHE A 185 -10.94 14.31 -6.09
N ASN A 186 -11.11 15.63 -6.09
CA ASN A 186 -11.90 16.36 -7.09
C ASN A 186 -10.91 17.20 -7.93
N PRO A 187 -10.46 16.68 -9.09
CA PRO A 187 -9.52 17.37 -9.97
C PRO A 187 -10.09 18.66 -10.57
#